data_AF-F4Y1M1-F1
#
_entry.id   AF-F4Y1M1-F1
#
_cell.length_a   1.000
_cell.length_b   1.000
_cell.length_c   1.000
_cell.angle_alpha   90.00
_cell.angle_beta   90.00
_cell.angle_gamma   90.00
#
_symmetry.space_group_name_H-M   'P 1'
#
loop_
_entity.id
_entity.type
_entity.pdbx_description
1 polymer ?
#
loop_
_entity_poly.entity_id
_entity_poly.type
_entity_poly.pdbx_seq_one_letter_code
_entity_poly.pdbx_strand_id
1 'polypeptide(L)' 'MFQEDGYVVLETNQPEVILTPMELKSKLMAILANRQDDLPRDLQHLTSLEEQGQYLMETSCELDVGPGEYLQWYVVRL' A
#
# COMPACT_ATOMS: atom_id res chain seq x y z
N MET A 1 2.72 23.83 -10.41
CA MET A 1 2.71 23.65 -8.94
C MET A 1 2.77 22.16 -8.70
N PHE A 2 3.94 21.62 -8.37
CA PHE A 2 4.03 20.22 -7.95
C PHE A 2 3.71 20.23 -6.46
N GLN A 3 2.47 19.85 -6.14
CA GLN A 3 2.13 19.47 -4.79
C GLN A 3 2.77 18.07 -4.63
N GLU A 4 3.84 17.98 -3.85
CA GLU A 4 4.44 16.68 -3.53
C GLU A 4 3.48 16.01 -2.53
N ASP A 5 2.50 15.28 -3.05
CA ASP A 5 1.65 14.44 -2.23
C ASP A 5 2.51 13.34 -1.60
N GLY A 6 2.52 13.29 -0.27
CA GLY A 6 3.16 12.23 0.52
C GLY A 6 2.11 11.28 1.09
N TYR A 7 2.56 10.13 1.57
CA TYR A 7 1.73 9.16 2.28
C TYR A 7 2.28 8.93 3.67
N VAL A 8 1.51 9.25 4.71
CA VAL A 8 1.80 8.77 6.06
C VAL A 8 1.41 7.31 6.13
N VAL A 9 2.37 6.44 6.42
CA VAL A 9 2.18 4.99 6.54
C VAL A 9 2.30 4.58 8.00
N LEU A 10 1.31 3.82 8.46
CA LEU A 10 1.24 3.22 9.79
C LEU A 10 1.32 1.70 9.63
N GLU A 11 2.27 1.08 10.33
CA GLU A 11 2.50 -0.36 10.31
C GLU A 11 2.69 -0.86 11.74
N THR A 12 2.26 -2.10 11.98
CA THR A 12 2.34 -2.70 13.32
C THR A 12 3.78 -2.73 13.84
N ASN A 13 3.98 -2.30 15.09
CA ASN A 13 5.29 -2.21 15.77
C ASN A 13 6.33 -1.29 15.10
N GLN A 14 5.92 -0.41 14.18
CA GLN A 14 6.79 0.57 13.55
C GLN A 14 6.30 2.00 13.84
N PRO A 15 7.22 2.99 13.89
CA PRO A 15 6.82 4.39 13.91
C PRO A 15 6.14 4.77 12.60
N GLU A 16 5.32 5.83 12.64
CA GLU A 16 4.78 6.43 11.42
C GLU A 16 5.90 6.95 10.51
N VAL A 17 5.76 6.73 9.20
CA VAL A 17 6.73 7.18 8.19
C VAL A 17 6.03 7.87 7.04
N ILE A 18 6.64 8.92 6.49
CA ILE A 18 6.16 9.56 5.26
C ILE A 18 6.88 8.93 4.08
N LEU A 19 6.11 8.32 3.17
CA LEU A 19 6.60 7.76 1.92
C LEU A 19 6.13 8.60 0.73
N THR A 20 6.94 8.66 -0.30
CA THR A 20 6.51 9.12 -1.62
C THR A 20 5.55 8.10 -2.25
N PRO A 21 4.76 8.49 -3.28
CA PRO A 21 3.89 7.56 -4.00
C PRO A 21 4.65 6.34 -4.57
N MET A 22 5.89 6.56 -5.04
CA MET A 22 6.73 5.49 -5.58
C MET A 22 7.17 4.50 -4.48
N GLU A 23 7.52 5.01 -3.30
CA GLU A 23 7.94 4.19 -2.15
C GLU A 23 6.77 3.39 -1.58
N LEU A 24 5.59 4.01 -1.42
CA LEU A 24 4.39 3.32 -0.98
C LEU A 24 4.01 2.19 -1.96
N LYS A 25 3.94 2.50 -3.26
CA LYS A 25 3.66 1.49 -4.29
C LYS A 25 4.65 0.32 -4.22
N SER A 26 5.94 0.62 -4.08
CA SER A 26 6.98 -0.41 -3.97
C SER A 26 6.81 -1.29 -2.73
N LYS A 27 6.46 -0.70 -1.58
CA LYS A 27 6.14 -1.45 -0.35
C LYS A 27 4.92 -2.35 -0.54
N LEU A 28 3.83 -1.83 -1.13
CA LEU A 28 2.62 -2.61 -1.39
C LEU A 28 2.92 -3.78 -2.34
N MET A 29 3.67 -3.55 -3.42
CA MET A 29 4.10 -4.60 -4.35
C MET A 29 4.92 -5.70 -3.63
N ALA A 30 5.89 -5.32 -2.80
CA ALA A 30 6.71 -6.29 -2.05
C ALA A 30 5.85 -7.14 -1.10
N ILE A 31 4.84 -6.53 -0.48
CA ILE A 31 3.89 -7.23 0.38
C ILE A 31 3.00 -8.18 -0.43
N LEU A 32 2.43 -7.72 -1.54
CA LEU A 32 1.56 -8.50 -2.42
C LEU A 32 2.31 -9.67 -3.08
N ALA A 33 3.60 -9.52 -3.37
CA ALA A 33 4.42 -10.57 -3.97
C ALA A 33 4.53 -11.81 -3.06
N ASN A 34 4.48 -11.62 -1.75
CA ASN A 34 4.56 -12.70 -0.75
C ASN A 34 3.20 -13.33 -0.40
N ARG A 35 2.10 -12.85 -0.98
CA ARG A 35 0.74 -13.30 -0.66
C ARG A 35 -0.16 -13.47 -1.89
N GLN A 36 0.43 -13.78 -3.05
CA GLN A 36 -0.36 -13.96 -4.29
C GLN A 36 -1.46 -15.02 -4.15
N ASP A 37 -1.29 -16.00 -3.27
CA ASP A 37 -2.29 -17.02 -2.96
C ASP A 37 -3.44 -16.53 -2.06
N ASP A 38 -3.29 -15.37 -1.41
CA ASP A 38 -4.24 -14.77 -0.46
C ASP A 38 -4.43 -13.26 -0.73
N LEU A 39 -4.78 -12.94 -1.98
CA LEU A 39 -5.04 -11.57 -2.39
C LEU A 39 -6.48 -11.12 -2.04
N PRO A 40 -6.67 -9.84 -1.68
CA PRO A 40 -7.98 -9.20 -1.67
C PRO A 40 -8.70 -9.43 -3.00
N ARG A 41 -10.03 -9.66 -2.96
CA ARG A 41 -10.84 -9.96 -4.15
C ARG A 41 -10.66 -8.93 -5.26
N ASP A 42 -10.54 -7.66 -4.89
CA ASP A 42 -10.41 -6.57 -5.84
C ASP A 42 -9.04 -6.57 -6.54
N LEU A 43 -8.04 -7.32 -6.06
CA LEU A 43 -6.74 -7.47 -6.72
C LEU A 43 -6.63 -8.76 -7.56
N GLN A 44 -7.51 -9.74 -7.34
CA GLN A 44 -7.44 -11.04 -8.00
C GLN A 44 -7.68 -10.97 -9.52
N HIS A 45 -8.36 -9.93 -10.00
CA HIS A 45 -8.59 -9.72 -11.43
C HIS A 45 -7.39 -9.09 -12.17
N LEU A 46 -6.40 -8.59 -11.42
CA LEU A 46 -5.21 -7.93 -11.94
C LEU A 46 -4.06 -8.93 -12.05
N THR A 47 -3.45 -9.01 -13.23
CA THR A 47 -2.37 -9.98 -13.51
C THR A 47 -0.98 -9.48 -13.17
N SER A 48 -0.75 -8.16 -13.14
CA SER A 48 0.56 -7.59 -12.81
C SER A 48 0.64 -7.15 -11.36
N LEU A 49 1.74 -7.48 -10.69
CA LEU A 49 2.05 -6.98 -9.35
C LEU A 49 2.07 -5.45 -9.32
N GLU A 50 2.53 -4.82 -10.41
CA GLU A 50 2.55 -3.37 -10.54
C GLU A 50 1.14 -2.78 -10.59
N GLU A 51 0.23 -3.41 -11.34
CA GLU A 51 -1.18 -3.00 -11.41
C GLU A 51 -1.87 -3.20 -10.07
N GLN A 52 -1.62 -4.32 -9.40
CA GLN A 52 -2.16 -4.59 -8.06
C GLN A 52 -1.69 -3.54 -7.04
N GLY A 53 -0.39 -3.21 -7.03
CA GLY A 53 0.17 -2.21 -6.13
C GLY A 53 -0.35 -0.80 -6.41
N GLN A 54 -0.49 -0.42 -7.68
CA GLN A 54 -1.08 0.86 -8.08
C GLN A 54 -2.55 0.94 -7.67
N TYR A 55 -3.35 -0.08 -8.03
CA TYR A 55 -4.78 -0.11 -7.73
C TYR A 55 -5.02 -0.02 -6.23
N LEU A 56 -4.34 -0.85 -5.44
CA LEU A 56 -4.48 -0.85 -3.99
C LEU A 56 -4.15 0.53 -3.39
N MET A 57 -3.06 1.16 -3.83
CA MET A 57 -2.67 2.49 -3.36
C MET A 57 -3.75 3.54 -3.63
N GLU A 58 -4.41 3.48 -4.78
CA GLU A 58 -5.39 4.47 -5.23
C GLU A 58 -6.81 4.24 -4.69
N THR A 59 -7.20 2.98 -4.50
CA THR A 59 -8.58 2.63 -4.13
C THR A 59 -8.77 2.34 -2.66
N SER A 60 -7.68 2.11 -1.92
CA SER A 60 -7.72 1.73 -0.51
C SER A 60 -6.82 2.63 0.32
N CYS A 61 -7.09 2.67 1.62
CA CYS A 61 -6.23 3.33 2.63
C CYS A 61 -5.63 2.33 3.62
N GLU A 62 -5.90 1.04 3.43
CA GLU A 62 -5.41 -0.02 4.28
C GLU A 62 -5.27 -1.34 3.51
N LEU A 63 -4.42 -2.19 4.05
CA LEU A 63 -4.23 -3.56 3.63
C LEU A 63 -4.20 -4.41 4.90
N ASP A 64 -5.11 -5.38 4.99
CA ASP A 64 -5.01 -6.44 5.99
C ASP A 64 -3.76 -7.26 5.67
N VAL A 65 -2.79 -7.28 6.58
CA VAL A 65 -1.51 -7.98 6.39
C VAL A 65 -1.39 -9.28 7.19
N GLY A 66 -2.43 -9.63 7.95
CA GLY A 66 -2.49 -10.87 8.71
C GLY A 66 -2.95 -10.67 10.15
N PRO A 67 -3.07 -11.77 10.92
CA PRO A 67 -3.66 -11.75 12.25
C PRO A 67 -2.89 -10.84 13.22
N GLY A 68 -3.55 -9.79 13.69
CA GLY A 68 -2.98 -8.85 14.67
C GLY A 68 -1.99 -7.84 14.07
N GLU A 69 -1.86 -7.82 12.75
CA GLU A 69 -1.06 -6.86 12.02
C GLU A 69 -1.94 -5.97 11.13
N TYR A 70 -1.49 -4.75 10.91
CA TYR A 70 -2.16 -3.76 10.07
C TYR A 70 -1.14 -2.98 9.26
N LEU A 71 -1.56 -2.58 8.06
CA LEU A 71 -0.90 -1.57 7.25
C LEU A 71 -1.94 -0.56 6.79
N GLN A 72 -1.74 0.70 7.14
CA GLN A 72 -2.62 1.80 6.75
C GLN A 72 -1.79 2.94 6.15
N TRP A 73 -2.38 3.69 5.23
CA TRP A 73 -1.76 4.87 4.65
C TRP A 73 -2.77 5.98 4.38
N TYR A 74 -2.31 7.22 4.51
CA TYR A 74 -3.12 8.42 4.32
C TYR A 74 -2.34 9.45 3.49
N VAL A 75 -2.99 10.02 2.48
CA VAL A 75 -2.39 11.08 1.66
C VAL A 75 -2.27 12.35 2.50
N VAL A 76 -1.08 12.95 2.49
CA VAL A 76 -0.80 14.25 3.08
C VAL A 76 -0.31 15.21 2.00
N ARG A 77 -0.84 16.43 2.06
CA ARG A 77 -0.39 17.54 1.21
C ARG A 77 0.67 18.32 1.97
N LEU A 78 1.89 18.33 1.44
CA LEU A 78 3.02 19.11 1.95
C LEU A 78 3.05 20.53 1.36
#